data_AF-A0A062UJB8-F1
#
_entry.id   AF-A0A062UJB8-F1
#
_cell.length_a   1.000
_cell.length_b   1.000
_cell.length_c   1.000
_cell.angle_alpha   90.00
_cell.angle_beta   90.00
_cell.angle_gamma   90.00
#
_symmetry.space_group_name_H-M   'P 1'
#
loop_
_entity.id
_entity.type
_entity.pdbx_description
1 polymer ?
#
loop_
_entity_poly.entity_id
_entity_poly.type
_entity_poly.pdbx_seq_one_letter_code
_entity_poly.pdbx_strand_id
1 'polypeptide(L)' 'MKQKVQFERLVSNNPVKIPGLGTFEGIKTSVFLEVEGAAHYLPAYAGNLDIMTSAGIATAEKIAARRRAKETA' A
#
# COMPACT_ATOMS: atom_id res chain seq x y z
N MET A 1 -6.67 6.99 6.97
CA MET A 1 -7.10 7.11 5.56
C MET A 1 -7.48 8.57 5.31
N LYS A 2 -7.11 9.18 4.18
CA LYS A 2 -7.30 10.64 3.98
C LYS A 2 -8.74 11.01 3.60
N GLN A 3 -9.38 10.16 2.81
CA GLN A 3 -10.78 10.31 2.40
C GLN A 3 -11.55 9.03 2.76
N LYS A 4 -12.88 9.01 2.58
CA LYS A 4 -13.63 7.74 2.55
C LYS A 4 -13.26 6.97 1.28
N VAL A 5 -13.32 5.64 1.31
CA VAL A 5 -13.16 4.82 0.10
C VAL A 5 -14.26 5.18 -0.88
N GLN A 6 -13.89 5.45 -2.12
CA GLN A 6 -14.83 5.81 -3.19
C GLN A 6 -15.03 4.62 -4.11
N PHE A 7 -16.29 4.39 -4.50
CA PHE A 7 -16.68 3.32 -5.41
C PHE A 7 -17.44 3.89 -6.60
N GLU A 8 -17.07 3.45 -7.79
CA GLU A 8 -17.74 3.75 -9.05
C GLU A 8 -18.10 2.44 -9.73
N ARG A 9 -19.37 2.25 -10.08
CA ARG A 9 -19.83 1.04 -10.78
C ARG A 9 -19.75 1.25 -12.29
N LEU A 10 -19.03 0.37 -12.95
CA LEU A 10 -18.85 0.32 -14.40
C LEU A 10 -19.69 -0.84 -14.92
N VAL A 11 -20.72 -0.54 -15.70
CA VAL A 11 -21.63 -1.55 -16.30
C VAL A 11 -21.67 -1.38 -17.81
N SER A 12 -22.39 -2.25 -18.50
CA SER A 12 -22.36 -2.34 -19.97
C SER A 12 -22.75 -1.07 -20.73
N ASN A 13 -23.41 -0.09 -20.08
CA ASN A 13 -23.70 1.22 -20.67
C ASN A 13 -22.58 2.26 -20.49
N ASN A 14 -21.58 1.99 -19.65
CA ASN A 14 -20.42 2.85 -19.39
C ASN A 14 -19.19 2.00 -19.00
N PRO A 15 -18.68 1.15 -19.91
CA PRO A 15 -17.51 0.33 -19.62
C PRO A 15 -16.20 1.14 -19.73
N VAL A 16 -15.14 0.70 -19.06
CA VAL A 16 -13.81 1.33 -19.15
C VAL A 16 -12.98 0.65 -20.24
N LYS A 17 -12.52 1.44 -21.21
CA LYS A 17 -11.59 0.99 -22.24
C LYS A 17 -10.15 1.29 -21.83
N ILE A 18 -9.32 0.26 -21.75
CA ILE A 18 -7.88 0.38 -21.50
C ILE A 18 -7.13 0.02 -22.78
N PRO A 19 -6.46 0.98 -23.46
CA PRO A 19 -5.72 0.70 -24.68
C PRO A 19 -4.70 -0.43 -24.50
N GLY A 20 -4.73 -1.41 -25.41
CA GLY A 20 -3.85 -2.58 -25.36
C GLY A 20 -4.25 -3.71 -24.41
N LEU A 21 -5.26 -3.50 -23.53
CA LEU A 21 -5.73 -4.54 -22.60
C LEU A 21 -7.17 -4.99 -22.90
N GLY A 22 -8.07 -4.07 -23.23
CA GLY A 22 -9.47 -4.40 -23.55
C GLY A 22 -10.49 -3.47 -22.90
N THR A 23 -11.73 -3.95 -22.85
CA THR A 23 -12.88 -3.24 -22.29
C THR A 23 -13.35 -3.98 -21.04
N PHE A 24 -13.52 -3.25 -19.94
CA PHE A 24 -13.79 -3.80 -18.62
C PHE A 24 -15.07 -3.22 -18.01
N GLU A 25 -15.79 -4.08 -17.30
CA GLU A 25 -16.92 -3.75 -16.43
C GLU A 25 -16.60 -4.24 -15.01
N GLY A 26 -17.22 -3.64 -13.99
CA GLY A 26 -17.00 -4.00 -12.60
C GLY A 26 -17.16 -2.83 -11.64
N ILE A 27 -16.34 -2.80 -10.59
CA ILE A 27 -16.32 -1.73 -9.59
C ILE A 27 -14.92 -1.14 -9.56
N LYS A 28 -14.82 0.14 -9.89
CA LYS A 28 -13.61 0.93 -9.66
C LYS A 28 -13.60 1.39 -8.21
N THR A 29 -12.55 1.00 -7.50
CA THR A 29 -12.32 1.40 -6.10
C THR A 29 -11.18 2.42 -6.08
N SER A 30 -11.39 3.58 -5.44
CA SER A 30 -10.35 4.59 -5.27
C SER A 30 -10.09 4.81 -3.78
N VAL A 31 -8.81 4.66 -3.40
CA VAL A 31 -8.32 4.78 -2.02
C VAL A 31 -7.31 5.91 -1.97
N PHE A 32 -7.62 6.95 -1.20
CA PHE A 32 -6.74 8.11 -1.01
C PHE A 32 -6.02 8.01 0.32
N LEU A 33 -4.69 7.93 0.26
CA LEU A 33 -3.82 7.79 1.41
C LEU A 33 -2.97 9.04 1.57
N GLU A 34 -2.78 9.44 2.82
CA GLU A 34 -1.75 10.37 3.25
C GLU A 34 -0.89 9.59 4.23
N VAL A 35 0.43 9.66 4.04
CA VAL A 35 1.39 8.95 4.87
C VAL A 35 2.19 10.01 5.61
N GLU A 36 1.88 10.16 6.89
CA GLU A 36 2.65 10.97 7.82
C GLU A 36 3.76 10.09 8.42
N GLY A 37 4.98 10.61 8.46
CA GLY A 37 6.13 9.92 9.05
C GLY A 37 6.28 10.24 10.53
N ALA A 38 6.90 9.33 11.27
CA ALA A 38 7.19 9.49 12.71
C ALA A 38 8.22 10.59 13.06
N ALA A 39 8.67 11.36 12.07
CA ALA A 39 9.65 12.43 12.20
C ALA A 39 10.99 12.02 12.87
N HIS A 40 11.42 10.77 12.68
CA HIS A 40 12.66 10.24 13.28
C HIS A 40 13.93 11.01 12.86
N TYR A 41 13.93 11.60 11.66
CA TYR A 41 15.09 12.35 11.14
C TYR A 41 14.66 13.57 10.34
N LEU A 42 13.83 13.37 9.30
CA LEU A 42 13.15 14.47 8.60
C LEU A 42 11.81 14.79 9.29
N PRO A 43 11.20 15.96 9.06
CA PRO A 43 9.89 16.29 9.62
C PRO A 43 8.77 15.32 9.17
N ALA A 44 7.62 15.39 9.85
CA ALA A 44 6.51 14.44 9.70
C ALA A 44 5.93 14.34 8.27
N TYR A 45 6.14 15.34 7.40
CA TYR A 45 5.71 15.26 6.00
C TYR A 45 6.44 14.16 5.20
N ALA A 46 7.59 13.68 5.67
CA ALA A 46 8.43 12.69 4.98
C ALA A 46 7.98 11.24 5.24
N GLY A 47 6.67 10.97 5.30
CA GLY A 47 6.14 9.63 5.57
C GLY A 47 6.41 8.61 4.47
N ASN A 48 6.78 9.05 3.26
CA ASN A 48 7.32 8.19 2.21
C ASN A 48 8.60 7.47 2.64
N LEU A 49 9.44 8.09 3.47
CA LEU A 49 10.62 7.43 4.02
C LEU A 49 10.22 6.42 5.09
N ASP A 50 9.35 6.84 6.00
CA ASP A 50 8.97 6.04 7.16
C ASP A 50 8.25 4.75 6.78
N ILE A 51 7.38 4.78 5.75
CA ILE A 51 6.72 3.58 5.24
C ILE A 51 7.72 2.57 4.64
N MET A 52 8.79 3.05 3.99
CA MET A 52 9.82 2.18 3.44
C MET A 52 10.74 1.63 4.54
N THR A 53 11.23 2.49 5.43
CA THR A 53 12.18 2.10 6.49
C THR A 53 11.52 1.19 7.52
N SER A 54 10.29 1.48 7.93
CA SER A 54 9.53 0.61 8.85
C SER A 54 9.27 -0.77 8.25
N ALA A 55 8.91 -0.85 6.97
CA ALA A 55 8.75 -2.12 6.29
C ALA A 55 10.07 -2.91 6.20
N GLY A 56 11.18 -2.23 5.94
CA GLY A 56 12.52 -2.81 5.93
C GLY A 56 12.92 -3.41 7.28
N ILE A 57 12.76 -2.62 8.36
CA ILE A 57 13.05 -3.04 9.74
C ILE A 57 12.20 -4.25 10.11
N ALA A 58 10.87 -4.15 9.95
CA ALA A 58 9.95 -5.24 10.30
C ALA A 58 10.25 -6.54 9.52
N THR A 59 10.73 -6.42 8.27
CA THR A 59 11.14 -7.58 7.48
C THR A 59 12.43 -8.20 8.03
N ALA A 60 13.43 -7.38 8.35
CA ALA A 60 14.69 -7.86 8.91
C ALA A 60 14.50 -8.53 10.29
N GLU A 61 13.66 -7.94 11.14
CA GLU A 61 13.29 -8.53 12.44
C GLU A 61 12.66 -9.92 12.29
N LYS A 62 11.73 -10.08 11.34
CA LYS A 62 11.13 -11.39 11.03
C LYS A 62 12.14 -12.40 10.52
N ILE A 63 13.11 -11.98 9.69
CA ILE A 63 14.20 -12.85 9.24
C ILE A 63 15.06 -13.29 10.42
N ALA A 64 15.45 -12.36 11.29
CA ALA A 64 16.26 -12.65 12.48
C ALA A 64 15.54 -13.60 13.44
N ALA A 65 14.25 -13.38 13.70
CA ALA A 65 13.43 -14.25 14.54
C ALA A 65 13.36 -15.68 13.98
N ARG A 66 13.17 -15.85 12.67
CA ARG A 66 13.14 -17.17 12.01
C ARG A 66 14.50 -17.88 12.07
N ARG A 67 15.61 -17.15 11.90
CA ARG A 67 16.96 -17.71 12.02
C ARG A 67 17.21 -18.22 13.44
N ARG A 68 16.92 -17.39 14.46
CA ARG A 68 17.06 -17.79 15.87
C ARG A 68 16.22 -19.02 16.21
N ALA A 69 14.96 -19.06 15.77
CA ALA A 69 14.08 -20.21 16.01
C ALA A 69 14.63 -21.51 15.38
N LYS A 70 15.30 -21.41 14.23
CA LYS A 70 15.96 -22.55 13.57
C LYS A 70 17.25 -22.99 14.26
N GLU A 71 17.99 -22.06 14.86
CA GLU A 71 19.22 -22.36 15.63
C GLU A 71 18.93 -23.06 16.95
N THR A 72 17.73 -22.83 17.52
CA THR A 72 17.27 -23.45 18.78
C THR A 72 16.49 -24.75 18.60
N ALA A 73 16.24 -25.18 17.35
CA ALA A 73 15.51 -26.39 16.99
C ALA A 73 16.48 -27.51 16.59
#